data_AF-A0A7S0KRJ2-F1
#
_entry.id   AF-A0A7S0KRJ2-F1
#
_cell.length_a   1.000
_cell.length_b   1.000
_cell.length_c   1.000
_cell.angle_alpha   90.00
_cell.angle_beta   90.00
_cell.angle_gamma   90.00
#
_symmetry.space_group_name_H-M   'P 1'
#
loop_
_entity.id
_entity.type
_entity.pdbx_description
1 polymer ?
#
loop_
_entity_poly.entity_id
_entity_poly.type
_entity_poly.pdbx_seq_one_letter_code
_entity_poly.pdbx_strand_id
1 'polypeptide(L)'
;VRTDIQLARVRSRTGEEMASDFERQRATAEDRLGAIVRAPGDVAALARASLDGAVGSLRLDDAGAPVDPPSADDKTLLEHALCRVMFGLIEDASARATAVMSHVASGGGAKKAATDKKAGATNAANEPSMPRLLDLALTLSETGVVEPACVFNALEQLLETCTIADCEDVFTWVEARRGRLSADALWRRGKLVMLRTCNELQRRLSKTADTVLRGRVLLLLSSLYPLSERSALNLGGNYNAGNVTELDGRDAEGDDAQAQAGTQASDANAEAEGVVVDRAFYETFWSLQKFFSNPPAALEPTGGWKTFARALGSVLDNFETHRLDKTSAGRAVTTVTTVTGGGDEHRGTAAANIEGTTAGTKYLTAAPLLHLQLRDPAFRRHFLVQCAVFLGFCTAPCLYKGVDAKGALDAKKRVMEAIRHTPPHGEEFAAAVALALRREEGWVLWKRDNC
;
A
#
# COMPACT_ATOMS: atom_id res chain seq x y z
N VAL A 1 2.63 9.25 -66.84
CA VAL A 1 3.87 9.79 -66.21
C VAL A 1 3.74 11.25 -65.77
N ARG A 2 3.52 12.24 -66.65
CA ARG A 2 3.34 13.66 -66.21
C ARG A 2 2.03 13.93 -65.45
N THR A 3 0.96 13.20 -65.79
CA THR A 3 -0.37 13.31 -65.15
C THR A 3 -0.41 12.61 -63.78
N ASP A 4 0.32 11.50 -63.62
CA ASP A 4 0.38 10.74 -62.37
C ASP A 4 1.22 11.45 -61.30
N ILE A 5 2.22 12.23 -61.69
CA ILE A 5 3.03 13.05 -60.77
C ILE A 5 2.22 14.25 -60.24
N GLN A 6 1.29 14.80 -61.03
CA GLN A 6 0.38 15.84 -60.54
C GLN A 6 -0.71 15.27 -59.61
N LEU A 7 -1.27 14.10 -59.91
CA LEU A 7 -2.22 13.42 -59.03
C LEU A 7 -1.58 12.91 -57.72
N ALA A 8 -0.31 12.50 -57.75
CA ALA A 8 0.45 12.15 -56.55
C ALA A 8 0.83 13.39 -55.72
N ARG A 9 1.15 14.53 -56.35
CA ARG A 9 1.36 15.81 -55.64
C ARG A 9 0.08 16.42 -55.07
N VAL A 10 -1.05 16.22 -55.73
CA VAL A 10 -2.37 16.62 -55.22
C VAL A 10 -2.77 15.69 -54.08
N ARG A 11 -2.56 14.36 -54.20
CA ARG A 11 -2.80 13.40 -53.12
C ARG A 11 -1.86 13.57 -51.91
N SER A 12 -0.60 13.95 -52.12
CA SER A 12 0.32 14.27 -51.02
C SER A 12 -0.02 15.60 -50.35
N ARG A 13 -0.49 16.60 -51.13
CA ARG A 13 -0.99 17.87 -50.57
C ARG A 13 -2.31 17.71 -49.82
N THR A 14 -3.25 16.89 -50.29
CA THR A 14 -4.54 16.67 -49.61
C THR A 14 -4.43 15.80 -48.34
N GLY A 15 -3.34 15.04 -48.18
CA GLY A 15 -3.07 14.28 -46.96
C GLY A 15 -2.52 15.14 -45.81
N GLU A 16 -1.82 16.23 -46.14
CA GLU A 16 -1.29 17.20 -45.16
C GLU A 16 -2.27 18.35 -44.84
N GLU A 17 -3.26 18.63 -45.71
CA GLU A 17 -4.19 19.76 -45.56
C GLU A 17 -5.49 19.47 -44.77
N MET A 18 -5.73 18.25 -44.28
CA MET A 18 -6.93 17.91 -43.51
C MET A 18 -6.71 17.59 -42.02
N ALA A 19 -5.60 18.06 -41.43
CA ALA A 19 -5.58 18.14 -39.98
C ALA A 19 -6.56 19.24 -39.54
N SER A 20 -7.54 18.90 -38.69
CA SER A 20 -8.44 19.92 -38.13
C SER A 20 -7.61 21.00 -37.42
N ASP A 21 -8.09 22.24 -37.34
CA ASP A 21 -7.36 23.31 -36.65
C ASP A 21 -6.98 22.91 -35.20
N PHE A 22 -7.84 22.10 -34.57
CA PHE A 22 -7.58 21.45 -33.29
C PHE A 22 -6.34 20.55 -33.31
N GLU A 23 -6.18 19.68 -34.31
CA GLU A 23 -5.02 18.78 -34.40
C GLU A 23 -3.71 19.54 -34.62
N ARG A 24 -3.73 20.62 -35.42
CA ARG A 24 -2.55 21.49 -35.61
C ARG A 24 -2.15 22.21 -34.32
N GLN A 25 -3.12 22.77 -33.60
CA GLN A 25 -2.87 23.43 -32.33
C GLN A 25 -2.38 22.45 -31.27
N ARG A 26 -3.00 21.26 -31.18
CA ARG A 26 -2.58 20.19 -30.27
C ARG A 26 -1.16 19.72 -30.56
N ALA A 27 -0.80 19.48 -31.83
CA ALA A 27 0.55 19.08 -32.20
C ALA A 27 1.59 20.15 -31.81
N THR A 28 1.25 21.42 -32.02
CA THR A 28 2.12 22.55 -31.60
C THR A 28 2.30 22.59 -30.08
N ALA A 29 1.23 22.36 -29.32
CA ALA A 29 1.30 22.29 -27.86
C ALA A 29 2.12 21.07 -27.39
N GLU A 30 1.92 19.91 -28.00
CA GLU A 30 2.65 18.66 -27.74
C GLU A 30 4.17 18.84 -27.95
N ASP A 31 4.56 19.50 -29.05
CA ASP A 31 5.97 19.80 -29.33
C ASP A 31 6.60 20.73 -28.28
N ARG A 32 5.87 21.80 -27.89
CA ARG A 32 6.32 22.74 -26.84
C ARG A 32 6.45 22.05 -25.48
N LEU A 33 5.46 21.26 -25.08
CA LEU A 33 5.49 20.50 -23.82
C LEU A 33 6.63 19.47 -23.82
N GLY A 34 6.80 18.73 -24.92
CA GLY A 34 7.90 17.79 -25.08
C GLY A 34 9.27 18.48 -25.03
N ALA A 35 9.40 19.68 -25.58
CA ALA A 35 10.63 20.47 -25.50
C ALA A 35 10.94 20.91 -24.06
N ILE A 36 9.96 21.36 -23.28
CA ILE A 36 10.13 21.71 -21.86
C ILE A 36 10.65 20.51 -21.05
N VAL A 37 10.05 19.34 -21.26
CA VAL A 37 10.41 18.12 -20.53
C VAL A 37 11.85 17.68 -20.84
N ARG A 38 12.30 17.81 -22.10
CA ARG A 38 13.65 17.43 -22.54
C ARG A 38 14.72 18.48 -22.26
N ALA A 39 14.34 19.75 -22.19
CA ALA A 39 15.30 20.83 -21.99
C ALA A 39 15.84 20.81 -20.55
N PRO A 40 17.14 21.08 -20.35
CA PRO A 40 17.71 21.23 -19.01
C PRO A 40 17.17 22.51 -18.33
N GLY A 41 17.12 22.50 -17.00
CA GLY A 41 16.74 23.66 -16.19
C GLY A 41 15.37 23.55 -15.54
N ASP A 42 14.96 24.62 -14.85
CA ASP A 42 13.71 24.64 -14.08
C ASP A 42 12.48 24.55 -14.98
N VAL A 43 11.62 23.55 -14.69
CA VAL A 43 10.43 23.25 -15.50
C VAL A 43 9.43 24.40 -15.48
N ALA A 44 9.25 25.09 -14.34
CA ALA A 44 8.31 26.20 -14.24
C ALA A 44 8.78 27.40 -15.07
N ALA A 45 10.07 27.74 -15.03
CA ALA A 45 10.64 28.80 -15.85
C ALA A 45 10.54 28.50 -17.35
N LEU A 46 10.79 27.25 -17.76
CA LEU A 46 10.66 26.81 -19.15
C LEU A 46 9.20 26.84 -19.62
N ALA A 47 8.26 26.40 -18.77
CA ALA A 47 6.84 26.43 -19.06
C ALA A 47 6.35 27.87 -19.31
N ARG A 48 6.70 28.80 -18.43
CA ARG A 48 6.37 30.22 -18.58
C ARG A 48 6.90 30.80 -19.89
N ALA A 49 8.15 30.49 -20.25
CA ALA A 49 8.76 31.02 -21.48
C ALA A 49 8.21 30.40 -22.77
N SER A 50 7.81 29.12 -22.72
CA SER A 50 7.44 28.36 -23.93
C SER A 50 5.93 28.25 -24.15
N LEU A 51 5.10 28.36 -23.11
CA LEU A 51 3.66 28.17 -23.21
C LEU A 51 2.88 29.46 -23.46
N ASP A 52 3.51 30.63 -23.32
CA ASP A 52 2.86 31.88 -23.67
C ASP A 52 2.46 31.87 -25.17
N GLY A 53 1.18 32.15 -25.43
CA GLY A 53 0.58 32.05 -26.75
C GLY A 53 0.63 30.65 -27.39
N ALA A 54 0.79 29.57 -26.61
CA ALA A 54 0.78 28.20 -27.13
C ALA A 54 -0.61 27.77 -27.64
N VAL A 55 -1.66 28.30 -27.02
CA VAL A 55 -3.06 28.16 -27.45
C VAL A 55 -3.69 29.55 -27.55
N GLY A 56 -4.79 29.66 -28.31
CA GLY A 56 -5.32 30.94 -28.76
C GLY A 56 -5.53 31.96 -27.65
N SER A 57 -6.15 31.54 -26.54
CA SER A 57 -6.47 32.43 -25.40
C SER A 57 -5.38 32.55 -24.34
N LEU A 58 -4.35 31.70 -24.35
CA LEU A 58 -3.40 31.62 -23.25
C LEU A 58 -2.39 32.76 -23.30
N ARG A 59 -2.42 33.62 -22.29
CA ARG A 59 -1.39 34.63 -22.01
C ARG A 59 -0.93 34.48 -20.57
N LEU A 60 0.38 34.42 -20.35
CA LEU A 60 0.95 34.18 -19.02
C LEU A 60 1.55 35.46 -18.44
N ASP A 61 1.41 35.63 -17.12
CA ASP A 61 2.09 36.68 -16.36
C ASP A 61 3.53 36.28 -15.98
N ASP A 62 4.22 37.16 -15.25
CA ASP A 62 5.60 36.93 -14.79
C ASP A 62 5.71 35.73 -13.81
N ALA A 63 4.61 35.34 -13.16
CA ALA A 63 4.54 34.18 -12.28
C ALA A 63 4.19 32.88 -13.03
N GLY A 64 3.86 32.95 -14.33
CA GLY A 64 3.45 31.81 -15.15
C GLY A 64 1.97 31.43 -14.97
N ALA A 65 1.17 32.31 -14.37
CA ALA A 65 -0.28 32.16 -14.27
C ALA A 65 -0.97 32.82 -15.47
N PRO A 66 -2.12 32.30 -15.94
CA PRO A 66 -2.90 32.95 -16.98
C PRO A 66 -3.37 34.34 -16.56
N VAL A 67 -3.13 35.35 -17.41
CA VAL A 67 -3.65 36.72 -17.22
C VAL A 67 -5.17 36.70 -17.24
N ASP A 68 -5.74 35.96 -18.18
CA ASP A 68 -7.16 35.65 -18.28
C ASP A 68 -7.37 34.13 -18.15
N PRO A 69 -8.45 33.67 -17.50
CA PRO A 69 -8.76 32.25 -17.39
C PRO A 69 -8.84 31.58 -18.79
N PRO A 70 -8.06 30.52 -19.06
CA PRO A 70 -8.11 29.82 -20.34
C PRO A 70 -9.48 29.19 -20.56
N SER A 71 -9.92 29.10 -21.81
CA SER A 71 -11.17 28.40 -22.17
C SER A 71 -11.11 26.92 -21.80
N ALA A 72 -12.27 26.28 -21.60
CA ALA A 72 -12.33 24.85 -21.31
C ALA A 72 -11.72 24.00 -22.44
N ASP A 73 -11.91 24.42 -23.69
CA ASP A 73 -11.35 23.76 -24.87
C ASP A 73 -9.82 23.87 -24.91
N ASP A 74 -9.27 25.05 -24.58
CA ASP A 74 -7.83 25.28 -24.53
C ASP A 74 -7.16 24.45 -23.43
N LYS A 75 -7.78 24.37 -22.24
CA LYS A 75 -7.31 23.48 -21.17
C LYS A 75 -7.34 22.02 -21.62
N THR A 76 -8.45 21.57 -22.20
CA THR A 76 -8.62 20.20 -22.67
C THR A 76 -7.57 19.84 -23.73
N LEU A 77 -7.26 20.78 -24.64
CA LEU A 77 -6.22 20.60 -25.66
C LEU A 77 -4.83 20.45 -25.04
N LEU A 78 -4.48 21.30 -24.06
CA LEU A 78 -3.20 21.22 -23.35
C LEU A 78 -3.07 19.92 -22.53
N GLU A 79 -4.14 19.51 -21.84
CA GLU A 79 -4.18 18.26 -21.09
C GLU A 79 -4.03 17.05 -22.01
N HIS A 80 -4.69 17.07 -23.17
CA HIS A 80 -4.55 16.02 -24.17
C HIS A 80 -3.13 15.97 -24.74
N ALA A 81 -2.52 17.12 -25.04
CA ALA A 81 -1.13 17.20 -25.48
C ALA A 81 -0.15 16.66 -24.42
N LEU A 82 -0.33 17.03 -23.15
CA LEU A 82 0.47 16.53 -22.03
C LEU A 82 0.37 15.01 -21.88
N CYS A 83 -0.85 14.47 -21.99
CA CYS A 83 -1.10 13.04 -21.97
C CYS A 83 -0.38 12.31 -23.11
N ARG A 84 -0.35 12.88 -24.32
CA ARG A 84 0.40 12.32 -25.44
C ARG A 84 1.91 12.32 -25.21
N VAL A 85 2.47 13.40 -24.66
CA VAL A 85 3.89 13.44 -24.28
C VAL A 85 4.20 12.34 -23.25
N MET A 86 3.34 12.14 -22.26
CA MET A 86 3.48 11.05 -21.28
C MET A 86 3.58 9.67 -21.95
N PHE A 87 2.63 9.35 -22.84
CA PHE A 87 2.63 8.07 -23.54
C PHE A 87 3.85 7.90 -24.45
N GLY A 88 4.27 8.95 -25.15
CA GLY A 88 5.51 8.92 -25.92
C GLY A 88 6.74 8.61 -25.05
N LEU A 89 6.82 9.16 -23.84
CA LEU A 89 7.91 8.85 -22.90
C LEU A 89 7.85 7.41 -22.38
N ILE A 90 6.65 6.86 -22.16
CA ILE A 90 6.47 5.46 -21.76
C ILE A 90 6.89 4.52 -22.90
N GLU A 91 6.48 4.82 -24.13
CA GLU A 91 6.85 4.07 -25.33
C GLU A 91 8.37 4.09 -25.56
N ASP A 92 9.01 5.26 -25.45
CA ASP A 92 10.45 5.42 -25.58
C ASP A 92 11.22 4.64 -24.50
N ALA A 93 10.77 4.72 -23.24
CA ALA A 93 11.39 4.00 -22.12
C ALA A 93 11.28 2.48 -22.31
N SER A 94 10.11 2.01 -22.77
CA SER A 94 9.85 0.60 -23.11
C SER A 94 10.73 0.13 -24.26
N ALA A 95 10.82 0.89 -25.35
CA ALA A 95 11.67 0.58 -26.51
C ALA A 95 13.17 0.50 -26.16
N ARG A 96 13.60 1.24 -25.13
CA ARG A 96 14.98 1.24 -24.62
C ARG A 96 15.21 0.28 -23.45
N ALA A 97 14.17 -0.42 -22.98
CA ALA A 97 14.21 -1.28 -21.81
C ALA A 97 14.77 -0.59 -20.54
N THR A 98 14.37 0.67 -20.33
CA THR A 98 14.75 1.49 -19.16
C THR A 98 13.55 1.75 -18.27
N ALA A 99 13.73 1.84 -16.96
CA ALA A 99 12.65 2.17 -16.03
C ALA A 99 12.10 3.58 -16.32
N VAL A 100 10.77 3.71 -16.36
CA VAL A 100 10.06 4.88 -16.89
C VAL A 100 10.44 6.15 -16.12
N MET A 101 10.54 6.05 -14.79
CA MET A 101 10.87 7.16 -13.90
C MET A 101 12.34 7.58 -13.94
N SER A 102 13.21 6.74 -14.51
CA SER A 102 14.64 7.00 -14.67
C SER A 102 15.04 7.34 -16.12
N HIS A 103 14.09 7.23 -17.06
CA HIS A 103 14.36 7.43 -18.49
C HIS A 103 14.72 8.88 -18.80
N VAL A 104 15.79 9.07 -19.56
CA VAL A 104 16.24 10.37 -20.07
C VAL A 104 16.03 10.40 -21.58
N ALA A 105 15.08 11.22 -22.04
CA ALA A 105 14.79 11.37 -23.45
C ALA A 105 15.87 12.22 -24.14
N SER A 106 16.61 11.61 -25.08
CA SER A 106 17.58 12.30 -25.93
C SER A 106 16.85 13.16 -26.98
N GLY A 107 17.16 14.45 -27.08
CA GLY A 107 16.64 15.32 -28.15
C GLY A 107 16.89 14.72 -29.54
N GLY A 108 15.87 14.70 -30.40
CA GLY A 108 15.91 14.03 -31.69
C GLY A 108 17.04 14.54 -32.60
N GLY A 109 18.02 13.68 -32.88
CA GLY A 109 19.10 13.95 -33.83
C GLY A 109 20.26 12.96 -33.77
N ALA A 110 20.25 12.00 -34.71
CA ALA A 110 21.37 11.16 -35.17
C ALA A 110 21.83 9.93 -34.36
N LYS A 111 21.74 8.81 -35.08
CA LYS A 111 22.46 7.53 -34.98
C LYS A 111 23.83 7.55 -34.27
N LYS A 112 24.00 6.54 -33.41
CA LYS A 112 25.21 5.71 -33.16
C LYS A 112 26.51 6.45 -32.81
N ALA A 113 26.94 6.34 -31.56
CA ALA A 113 28.31 5.94 -31.23
C ALA A 113 28.40 5.46 -29.77
N ALA A 114 29.02 4.29 -29.61
CA ALA A 114 29.55 3.82 -28.35
C ALA A 114 30.76 4.67 -27.92
N THR A 115 31.21 4.40 -26.69
CA THR A 115 32.49 4.73 -26.05
C THR A 115 32.68 6.09 -25.38
N ASP A 116 33.19 5.93 -24.14
CA ASP A 116 34.03 6.80 -23.32
C ASP A 116 33.43 7.75 -22.27
N LYS A 117 33.55 7.27 -21.04
CA LYS A 117 33.69 8.02 -19.79
C LYS A 117 34.74 9.14 -19.96
N LYS A 118 34.33 10.39 -19.75
CA LYS A 118 35.13 11.32 -18.94
C LYS A 118 34.24 12.40 -18.30
N ALA A 119 34.48 12.59 -17.01
CA ALA A 119 33.76 13.47 -16.12
C ALA A 119 33.98 14.96 -16.42
N GLY A 120 33.00 15.78 -16.05
CA GLY A 120 33.20 17.20 -15.77
C GLY A 120 32.40 18.18 -16.65
N ALA A 121 31.08 18.11 -16.63
CA ALA A 121 30.20 19.23 -16.97
C ALA A 121 28.90 19.09 -16.15
N THR A 122 28.40 20.18 -15.60
CA THR A 122 27.25 20.25 -14.68
C THR A 122 26.02 19.47 -15.18
N ASN A 123 25.54 18.53 -14.35
CA ASN A 123 24.59 17.43 -14.62
C ASN A 123 23.14 17.80 -15.03
N ALA A 124 22.84 19.02 -15.50
CA ALA A 124 21.46 19.43 -15.80
C ALA A 124 20.84 18.73 -17.04
N ALA A 125 21.67 18.14 -17.91
CA ALA A 125 21.23 17.50 -19.17
C ALA A 125 20.78 16.03 -19.03
N ASN A 126 20.85 15.45 -17.82
CA ASN A 126 20.54 14.04 -17.56
C ASN A 126 19.35 13.84 -16.62
N GLU A 127 18.51 14.87 -16.43
CA GLU A 127 17.35 14.74 -15.56
C GLU A 127 16.29 13.81 -16.18
N PRO A 128 15.71 12.88 -15.40
CA PRO A 128 14.71 11.96 -15.91
C PRO A 128 13.46 12.68 -16.43
N SER A 129 13.03 12.32 -17.63
CA SER A 129 11.97 13.01 -18.35
C SER A 129 10.58 12.81 -17.74
N MET A 130 10.29 11.63 -17.16
CA MET A 130 8.97 11.39 -16.55
C MET A 130 8.73 12.23 -15.27
N PRO A 131 9.65 12.28 -14.28
CA PRO A 131 9.56 13.23 -13.18
C PRO A 131 9.40 14.68 -13.62
N ARG A 132 10.13 15.11 -14.66
CA ARG A 132 10.00 16.47 -15.21
C ARG A 132 8.62 16.73 -15.82
N LEU A 133 8.04 15.74 -16.51
CA LEU A 133 6.65 15.81 -16.99
C LEU A 133 5.66 15.92 -15.83
N LEU A 134 5.82 15.14 -14.76
CA LEU A 134 4.95 15.21 -13.58
C LEU A 134 5.11 16.56 -12.85
N ASP A 135 6.32 17.09 -12.74
CA ASP A 135 6.59 18.42 -12.18
C ASP A 135 5.97 19.52 -13.07
N LEU A 136 5.96 19.35 -14.40
CA LEU A 136 5.26 20.23 -15.34
C LEU A 136 3.75 20.16 -15.12
N ALA A 137 3.16 18.96 -15.12
CA ALA A 137 1.74 18.74 -14.88
C ALA A 137 1.28 19.39 -13.58
N LEU A 138 2.04 19.19 -12.50
CA LEU A 138 1.79 19.79 -11.20
C LEU A 138 1.81 21.31 -11.26
N THR A 139 2.84 21.89 -11.90
CA THR A 139 2.98 23.35 -12.03
C THR A 139 1.82 23.94 -12.83
N LEU A 140 1.44 23.34 -13.97
CA LEU A 140 0.33 23.82 -14.78
C LEU A 140 -1.02 23.72 -14.07
N SER A 141 -1.22 22.67 -13.25
CA SER A 141 -2.41 22.52 -12.40
C SER A 141 -2.45 23.58 -11.28
N GLU A 142 -1.30 23.93 -10.70
CA GLU A 142 -1.22 24.97 -9.65
C GLU A 142 -1.46 26.38 -10.18
N THR A 143 -0.92 26.70 -11.37
CA THR A 143 -1.06 28.02 -11.98
C THR A 143 -2.40 28.22 -12.68
N GLY A 144 -3.19 27.16 -12.88
CA GLY A 144 -4.50 27.23 -13.54
C GLY A 144 -4.42 27.24 -15.07
N VAL A 145 -3.26 26.94 -15.65
CA VAL A 145 -3.08 26.73 -17.10
C VAL A 145 -3.86 25.52 -17.59
N VAL A 146 -3.99 24.49 -16.74
CA VAL A 146 -4.86 23.31 -16.94
C VAL A 146 -5.79 23.14 -15.73
N GLU A 147 -6.70 22.17 -15.76
CA GLU A 147 -7.54 21.88 -14.60
C GLU A 147 -6.71 21.39 -13.39
N PRO A 148 -7.11 21.73 -12.16
CA PRO A 148 -6.42 21.26 -10.95
C PRO A 148 -6.33 19.74 -10.83
N ALA A 149 -7.24 19.00 -11.48
CA ALA A 149 -7.24 17.54 -11.50
C ALA A 149 -6.21 16.94 -12.47
N CYS A 150 -5.62 17.72 -13.39
CA CYS A 150 -4.76 17.20 -14.46
C CYS A 150 -3.57 16.39 -13.92
N VAL A 151 -2.84 16.90 -12.92
CA VAL A 151 -1.73 16.15 -12.29
C VAL A 151 -2.16 14.80 -11.71
N PHE A 152 -3.36 14.73 -11.11
CA PHE A 152 -3.89 13.48 -10.55
C PHE A 152 -4.31 12.50 -11.65
N ASN A 153 -4.89 13.00 -12.74
CA ASN A 153 -5.23 12.19 -13.90
C ASN A 153 -3.96 11.64 -14.57
N ALA A 154 -2.89 12.45 -14.67
CA ALA A 154 -1.61 11.99 -15.19
C ALA A 154 -1.00 10.89 -14.31
N LEU A 155 -1.01 11.06 -12.98
CA LEU A 155 -0.57 10.03 -12.04
C LEU A 155 -1.38 8.74 -12.16
N GLU A 156 -2.69 8.86 -12.36
CA GLU A 156 -3.55 7.70 -12.57
C GLU A 156 -3.17 6.92 -13.82
N GLN A 157 -3.11 7.60 -14.97
CA GLN A 157 -2.75 6.98 -16.24
C GLN A 157 -1.35 6.35 -16.19
N LEU A 158 -0.40 7.03 -15.55
CA LEU A 158 0.97 6.52 -15.39
C LEU A 158 0.98 5.25 -14.53
N LEU A 159 0.31 5.28 -13.36
CA LEU A 159 0.27 4.11 -12.49
C LEU A 159 -0.44 2.94 -13.16
N GLU A 160 -1.55 3.16 -13.87
CA GLU A 160 -2.30 2.10 -14.59
C GLU A 160 -1.47 1.42 -15.69
N THR A 161 -0.49 2.11 -16.28
CA THR A 161 0.28 1.64 -17.45
C THR A 161 1.68 1.13 -17.10
N CYS A 162 2.23 1.55 -15.95
CA CYS A 162 3.55 1.16 -15.49
C CYS A 162 3.61 -0.23 -14.84
N THR A 163 4.82 -0.80 -14.80
CA THR A 163 5.09 -2.04 -14.05
C THR A 163 5.04 -1.79 -12.53
N ILE A 164 4.99 -2.86 -11.71
CA ILE A 164 5.04 -2.72 -10.24
C ILE A 164 6.33 -2.03 -9.79
N ALA A 165 7.47 -2.35 -10.42
CA ALA A 165 8.75 -1.71 -10.11
C ALA A 165 8.72 -0.20 -10.39
N ASP A 166 8.18 0.21 -11.55
CA ASP A 166 8.02 1.64 -11.87
C ASP A 166 7.05 2.34 -10.91
N CYS A 167 6.00 1.65 -10.44
CA CYS A 167 5.04 2.21 -9.48
C CYS A 167 5.71 2.63 -8.17
N GLU A 168 6.77 1.93 -7.73
CA GLU A 168 7.54 2.32 -6.53
C GLU A 168 8.24 3.66 -6.70
N ASP A 169 8.81 3.90 -7.89
CA ASP A 169 9.48 5.15 -8.23
C ASP A 169 8.48 6.29 -8.41
N VAL A 170 7.33 6.02 -9.04
CA VAL A 170 6.21 6.98 -9.13
C VAL A 170 5.78 7.40 -7.73
N PHE A 171 5.62 6.44 -6.81
CA PHE A 171 5.22 6.73 -5.44
C PHE A 171 6.27 7.55 -4.67
N THR A 172 7.56 7.34 -4.94
CA THR A 172 8.64 8.17 -4.39
C THR A 172 8.49 9.64 -4.83
N TRP A 173 8.12 9.89 -6.09
CA TRP A 173 7.81 11.24 -6.56
C TRP A 173 6.58 11.81 -5.86
N VAL A 174 5.50 11.04 -5.74
CA VAL A 174 4.25 11.46 -5.08
C VAL A 174 4.51 11.85 -3.61
N GLU A 175 5.26 11.03 -2.88
CA GLU A 175 5.65 11.30 -1.49
C GLU A 175 6.48 12.59 -1.38
N ALA A 176 7.42 12.82 -2.30
CA ALA A 176 8.24 14.03 -2.31
C ALA A 176 7.41 15.30 -2.64
N ARG A 177 6.33 15.18 -3.42
CA ARG A 177 5.45 16.31 -3.81
C ARG A 177 4.18 16.39 -2.97
N ARG A 178 4.06 15.57 -1.92
CA ARG A 178 2.88 15.44 -1.06
C ARG A 178 2.33 16.78 -0.58
N GLY A 179 3.20 17.70 -0.12
CA GLY A 179 2.79 19.02 0.37
C GLY A 179 2.06 19.85 -0.69
N ARG A 180 2.60 19.86 -1.92
CA ARG A 180 1.99 20.53 -3.08
C ARG A 180 0.69 19.86 -3.51
N LEU A 181 0.69 18.53 -3.63
CA LEU A 181 -0.50 17.75 -4.00
C LEU A 181 -1.65 17.90 -2.99
N SER A 182 -1.34 18.10 -1.71
CA SER A 182 -2.33 18.32 -0.65
C SER A 182 -2.85 19.77 -0.56
N ALA A 183 -2.35 20.69 -1.39
CA ALA A 183 -2.84 22.06 -1.40
C ALA A 183 -4.33 22.12 -1.77
N ASP A 184 -5.09 22.94 -1.04
CA ASP A 184 -6.56 23.02 -1.13
C ASP A 184 -7.08 23.25 -2.56
N ALA A 185 -6.37 24.06 -3.35
CA ALA A 185 -6.70 24.37 -4.73
C ALA A 185 -6.71 23.12 -5.64
N LEU A 186 -5.79 22.19 -5.39
CA LEU A 186 -5.64 20.95 -6.14
C LEU A 186 -6.49 19.83 -5.53
N TRP A 187 -6.38 19.64 -4.22
CA TRP A 187 -6.91 18.49 -3.50
C TRP A 187 -8.43 18.37 -3.61
N ARG A 188 -9.16 19.50 -3.62
CA ARG A 188 -10.63 19.50 -3.77
C ARG A 188 -11.10 18.80 -5.05
N ARG A 189 -10.33 18.93 -6.14
CA ARG A 189 -10.62 18.28 -7.43
C ARG A 189 -9.92 16.93 -7.57
N GLY A 190 -8.73 16.77 -6.97
CA GLY A 190 -7.90 15.57 -7.09
C GLY A 190 -8.24 14.42 -6.14
N LYS A 191 -8.90 14.68 -5.00
CA LYS A 191 -9.04 13.68 -3.93
C LYS A 191 -9.73 12.38 -4.38
N LEU A 192 -10.75 12.43 -5.24
CA LEU A 192 -11.43 11.20 -5.66
C LEU A 192 -10.61 10.40 -6.65
N VAL A 193 -9.83 11.08 -7.49
CA VAL A 193 -8.90 10.44 -8.43
C VAL A 193 -7.82 9.73 -7.64
N MET A 194 -7.13 10.43 -6.72
CA MET A 194 -6.10 9.84 -5.88
C MET A 194 -6.60 8.60 -5.10
N LEU A 195 -7.80 8.67 -4.52
CA LEU A 195 -8.41 7.53 -3.82
C LEU A 195 -8.61 6.33 -4.74
N ARG A 196 -9.19 6.57 -5.94
CA ARG A 196 -9.43 5.52 -6.94
C ARG A 196 -8.12 4.91 -7.41
N THR A 197 -7.14 5.73 -7.79
CA THR A 197 -5.82 5.32 -8.25
C THR A 197 -5.10 4.47 -7.20
N CYS A 198 -5.07 4.92 -5.94
CA CYS A 198 -4.42 4.17 -4.86
C CYS A 198 -5.15 2.85 -4.55
N ASN A 199 -6.49 2.83 -4.61
CA ASN A 199 -7.27 1.60 -4.42
C ASN A 199 -7.05 0.59 -5.55
N GLU A 200 -6.89 1.05 -6.80
CA GLU A 200 -6.55 0.19 -7.92
C GLU A 200 -5.12 -0.36 -7.80
N LEU A 201 -4.16 0.49 -7.41
CA LEU A 201 -2.81 0.03 -7.11
C LEU A 201 -2.80 -1.03 -5.99
N GLN A 202 -3.58 -0.84 -4.92
CA GLN A 202 -3.75 -1.85 -3.87
C GLN A 202 -4.36 -3.17 -4.35
N ARG A 203 -5.15 -3.17 -5.44
CA ARG A 203 -5.67 -4.40 -6.05
C ARG A 203 -4.61 -5.10 -6.90
N ARG A 204 -3.76 -4.34 -7.59
CA ARG A 204 -2.67 -4.86 -8.43
C ARG A 204 -1.50 -5.41 -7.62
N LEU A 205 -1.19 -4.83 -6.48
CA LEU A 205 -0.07 -5.24 -5.63
C LEU A 205 -0.32 -6.58 -4.93
N SER A 206 0.69 -7.45 -4.93
CA SER A 206 0.68 -8.71 -4.19
C SER A 206 0.58 -8.45 -2.69
N LYS A 207 -0.30 -9.19 -2.01
CA LYS A 207 -0.47 -9.12 -0.55
C LYS A 207 0.73 -9.68 0.22
N THR A 208 1.61 -10.43 -0.44
CA THR A 208 2.75 -11.12 0.19
C THR A 208 4.10 -10.62 -0.32
N ALA A 209 4.22 -10.31 -1.60
CA ALA A 209 5.48 -9.83 -2.19
C ALA A 209 5.63 -8.31 -2.03
N ASP A 210 4.58 -7.54 -2.32
CA ASP A 210 4.67 -6.08 -2.44
C ASP A 210 4.23 -5.36 -1.15
N THR A 211 4.47 -5.98 0.00
CA THR A 211 3.96 -5.50 1.31
C THR A 211 4.45 -4.09 1.65
N VAL A 212 5.69 -3.76 1.29
CA VAL A 212 6.30 -2.44 1.51
C VAL A 212 5.57 -1.36 0.72
N LEU A 213 5.42 -1.53 -0.60
CA LEU A 213 4.69 -0.57 -1.44
C LEU A 213 3.23 -0.46 -1.00
N ARG A 214 2.55 -1.58 -0.69
CA ARG A 214 1.19 -1.54 -0.13
C ARG A 214 1.12 -0.70 1.15
N GLY A 215 2.10 -0.82 2.04
CA GLY A 215 2.22 -0.01 3.24
C GLY A 215 2.40 1.48 2.94
N ARG A 216 3.31 1.82 2.00
CA ARG A 216 3.52 3.20 1.53
C ARG A 216 2.24 3.83 0.98
N VAL A 217 1.50 3.11 0.15
CA VAL A 217 0.19 3.56 -0.37
C VAL A 217 -0.81 3.84 0.76
N LEU A 218 -0.93 2.95 1.75
CA LEU A 218 -1.83 3.15 2.91
C LEU A 218 -1.43 4.35 3.76
N LEU A 219 -0.12 4.52 4.02
CA LEU A 219 0.40 5.65 4.78
C LEU A 219 0.17 6.97 4.04
N LEU A 220 0.41 7.01 2.72
CA LEU A 220 0.12 8.18 1.91
C LEU A 220 -1.37 8.53 1.96
N LEU A 221 -2.27 7.58 1.74
CA LEU A 221 -3.71 7.84 1.87
C LEU A 221 -4.06 8.36 3.27
N SER A 222 -3.65 7.67 4.33
CA SER A 222 -3.95 8.07 5.71
C SER A 222 -3.44 9.47 6.05
N SER A 223 -2.36 9.88 5.41
CA SER A 223 -1.80 11.21 5.60
C SER A 223 -2.54 12.29 4.81
N LEU A 224 -3.03 11.99 3.60
CA LEU A 224 -3.68 12.96 2.70
C LEU A 224 -5.16 13.22 3.07
N TYR A 225 -5.83 12.24 3.67
CA TYR A 225 -7.21 12.40 4.14
C TYR A 225 -7.22 12.72 5.63
N PRO A 226 -7.91 13.80 6.07
CA PRO A 226 -8.14 14.06 7.48
C PRO A 226 -8.83 12.86 8.16
N LEU A 227 -8.60 12.71 9.48
CA LEU A 227 -9.23 11.63 10.26
C LEU A 227 -10.77 11.68 10.25
N SER A 228 -11.35 12.85 9.99
CA SER A 228 -12.80 13.06 9.87
C SER A 228 -13.35 12.79 8.46
N GLU A 229 -12.50 12.44 7.48
CA GLU A 229 -12.98 12.10 6.14
C GLU A 229 -13.71 10.75 6.18
N ARG A 230 -15.02 10.80 5.91
CA ARG A 230 -15.90 9.62 5.93
C ARG A 230 -15.42 8.49 5.01
N SER A 231 -14.75 8.81 3.89
CA SER A 231 -14.23 7.82 2.94
C SER A 231 -12.99 7.08 3.46
N ALA A 232 -12.28 7.64 4.45
CA ALA A 232 -11.13 7.02 5.11
C ALA A 232 -11.53 6.18 6.34
N LEU A 233 -12.83 6.13 6.66
CA LEU A 233 -13.36 5.50 7.86
C LEU A 233 -14.28 4.34 7.51
N ASN A 234 -14.10 3.20 8.17
CA ASN A 234 -15.03 2.07 8.06
C ASN A 234 -16.31 2.33 8.89
N LEU A 235 -17.10 3.36 8.58
CA LEU A 235 -18.28 3.75 9.36
C LEU A 235 -19.31 2.63 9.50
N GLY A 236 -19.46 1.78 8.49
CA GLY A 236 -20.35 0.62 8.50
C GLY A 236 -19.90 -0.51 9.43
N GLY A 237 -18.66 -0.46 9.94
CA GLY A 237 -18.12 -1.52 10.81
C GLY A 237 -17.97 -2.86 10.07
N ASN A 238 -17.74 -2.81 8.76
CA ASN A 238 -17.61 -4.00 7.94
C ASN A 238 -16.38 -4.81 8.36
N TYR A 239 -16.54 -6.13 8.51
CA TYR A 239 -15.46 -7.04 8.82
C TYR A 239 -14.80 -7.53 7.53
N ASN A 240 -13.50 -7.86 7.60
CA ASN A 240 -12.75 -8.37 6.46
C ASN A 240 -13.00 -9.87 6.26
N ALA A 241 -14.22 -10.23 5.83
CA ALA A 241 -14.62 -11.62 5.60
C ALA A 241 -13.80 -12.34 4.50
N GLY A 242 -13.11 -11.59 3.63
CA GLY A 242 -12.22 -12.14 2.62
C GLY A 242 -10.88 -12.67 3.15
N ASN A 243 -10.52 -12.39 4.41
CA ASN A 243 -9.34 -12.98 5.05
C ASN A 243 -9.71 -14.33 5.69
N VAL A 244 -9.86 -15.35 4.86
CA VAL A 244 -10.21 -16.71 5.30
C VAL A 244 -8.98 -17.40 5.87
N THR A 245 -9.18 -18.10 7.00
CA THR A 245 -8.17 -19.02 7.56
C THR A 245 -8.40 -20.38 6.92
N GLU A 246 -7.51 -20.77 6.01
CA GLU A 246 -7.56 -22.07 5.34
C GLU A 246 -7.03 -23.14 6.29
N LEU A 247 -7.85 -24.14 6.58
CA LEU A 247 -7.45 -25.26 7.42
C LEU A 247 -6.79 -26.34 6.58
N ASP A 248 -5.90 -27.08 7.22
CA ASP A 248 -5.24 -28.22 6.64
C ASP A 248 -6.27 -29.34 6.41
N GLY A 249 -6.62 -29.55 5.13
CA GLY A 249 -7.60 -30.54 4.68
C GLY A 249 -7.00 -31.90 4.33
N ARG A 250 -5.71 -32.14 4.61
CA ARG A 250 -4.94 -33.33 4.19
C ARG A 250 -5.45 -34.70 4.67
N ASP A 251 -6.59 -34.75 5.38
CA ASP A 251 -7.21 -35.99 5.86
C ASP A 251 -8.61 -36.24 5.25
N ALA A 252 -9.06 -35.47 4.25
CA ALA A 252 -10.41 -35.64 3.69
C ALA A 252 -10.50 -36.67 2.55
N GLU A 253 -9.42 -36.97 1.82
CA GLU A 253 -9.39 -38.02 0.79
C GLU A 253 -8.01 -38.69 0.77
N GLY A 254 -7.97 -40.02 0.91
CA GLY A 254 -6.78 -40.79 1.25
C GLY A 254 -5.63 -40.73 0.24
N ASP A 255 -4.50 -40.19 0.69
CA ASP A 255 -3.19 -40.41 0.08
C ASP A 255 -2.17 -40.83 1.15
N ASP A 256 -2.26 -42.11 1.53
CA ASP A 256 -1.57 -42.74 2.67
C ASP A 256 -0.07 -43.01 2.46
N ALA A 257 0.52 -42.62 1.31
CA ALA A 257 1.84 -43.11 0.93
C ALA A 257 3.01 -42.18 1.31
N GLN A 258 2.78 -40.89 1.57
CA GLN A 258 3.87 -39.93 1.86
C GLN A 258 3.77 -39.27 3.25
N ALA A 259 2.67 -39.50 3.98
CA ALA A 259 2.46 -39.03 5.35
C ALA A 259 3.28 -39.82 6.39
N GLN A 260 3.57 -41.11 6.17
CA GLN A 260 4.19 -41.95 7.20
C GLN A 260 5.65 -41.58 7.54
N ALA A 261 6.40 -40.92 6.64
CA ALA A 261 7.79 -40.56 6.89
C ALA A 261 7.97 -39.24 7.68
N GLY A 262 7.03 -38.30 7.55
CA GLY A 262 7.06 -37.01 8.27
C GLY A 262 6.32 -37.03 9.60
N THR A 263 5.21 -37.77 9.68
CA THR A 263 4.32 -37.83 10.85
C THR A 263 4.90 -38.70 11.98
N GLN A 264 5.59 -39.80 11.66
CA GLN A 264 6.24 -40.65 12.68
C GLN A 264 7.40 -39.94 13.41
N ALA A 265 8.12 -39.03 12.73
CA ALA A 265 9.21 -38.26 13.34
C ALA A 265 8.70 -37.09 14.20
N SER A 266 7.56 -36.48 13.85
CA SER A 266 6.94 -35.42 14.65
C SER A 266 6.16 -35.97 15.85
N ASP A 267 5.47 -37.10 15.71
CA ASP A 267 4.68 -37.69 16.79
C ASP A 267 5.57 -38.29 17.90
N ALA A 268 6.70 -38.92 17.54
CA ALA A 268 7.66 -39.43 18.52
C ALA A 268 8.35 -38.32 19.35
N ASN A 269 8.56 -37.12 18.77
CA ASN A 269 9.05 -35.96 19.51
C ASN A 269 7.93 -35.22 20.26
N ALA A 270 6.70 -35.19 19.74
CA ALA A 270 5.56 -34.57 20.41
C ALA A 270 5.12 -35.34 21.67
N GLU A 271 5.17 -36.68 21.65
CA GLU A 271 4.90 -37.54 22.80
C GLU A 271 5.99 -37.43 23.89
N ALA A 272 7.25 -37.23 23.51
CA ALA A 272 8.36 -37.05 24.45
C ALA A 272 8.40 -35.67 25.12
N GLU A 273 7.77 -34.65 24.51
CA GLU A 273 7.88 -33.25 24.92
C GLU A 273 6.56 -32.61 25.40
N GLY A 274 5.52 -33.43 25.58
CA GLY A 274 4.40 -33.14 26.48
C GLY A 274 3.26 -32.28 25.94
N VAL A 275 3.21 -31.89 24.65
CA VAL A 275 2.03 -31.23 24.05
C VAL A 275 1.56 -32.05 22.87
N VAL A 276 0.68 -33.03 23.11
CA VAL A 276 0.03 -33.80 22.04
C VAL A 276 -1.12 -32.95 21.49
N VAL A 277 -0.95 -32.45 20.27
CA VAL A 277 -2.02 -31.76 19.53
C VAL A 277 -2.64 -32.76 18.57
N ASP A 278 -3.74 -33.39 18.99
CA ASP A 278 -4.50 -34.26 18.10
C ASP A 278 -5.34 -33.46 17.08
N ARG A 279 -5.92 -34.17 16.12
CA ARG A 279 -6.74 -33.55 15.07
C ARG A 279 -7.95 -32.80 15.65
N ALA A 280 -8.58 -33.35 16.69
CA ALA A 280 -9.75 -32.75 17.32
C ALA A 280 -9.40 -31.41 17.99
N PHE A 281 -8.25 -31.32 18.65
CA PHE A 281 -7.74 -30.08 19.23
C PHE A 281 -7.35 -29.08 18.14
N TYR A 282 -6.68 -29.53 17.06
CA TYR A 282 -6.35 -28.68 15.92
C TYR A 282 -7.61 -28.01 15.33
N GLU A 283 -8.65 -28.78 15.09
CA GLU A 283 -9.92 -28.27 14.57
C GLU A 283 -10.61 -27.35 15.58
N THR A 284 -10.60 -27.72 16.87
CA THR A 284 -11.14 -26.87 17.94
C THR A 284 -10.43 -25.53 18.01
N PHE A 285 -9.10 -25.53 17.99
CA PHE A 285 -8.26 -24.33 18.06
C PHE A 285 -8.54 -23.39 16.89
N TRP A 286 -8.50 -23.90 15.65
CA TRP A 286 -8.70 -23.05 14.48
C TRP A 286 -10.16 -22.70 14.21
N SER A 287 -11.12 -23.46 14.74
CA SER A 287 -12.55 -23.11 14.66
C SER A 287 -12.86 -21.75 15.29
N LEU A 288 -12.02 -21.27 16.22
CA LEU A 288 -12.16 -19.96 16.86
C LEU A 288 -11.97 -18.80 15.87
N GLN A 289 -11.16 -18.99 14.81
CA GLN A 289 -10.85 -17.92 13.85
C GLN A 289 -12.09 -17.38 13.13
N LYS A 290 -13.13 -18.19 12.93
CA LYS A 290 -14.39 -17.73 12.31
C LYS A 290 -15.10 -16.65 13.14
N PHE A 291 -14.98 -16.71 14.47
CA PHE A 291 -15.56 -15.73 15.38
C PHE A 291 -14.70 -14.47 15.43
N PHE A 292 -13.38 -14.61 15.31
CA PHE A 292 -12.48 -13.45 15.27
C PHE A 292 -12.59 -12.68 13.95
N SER A 293 -12.80 -13.36 12.83
CA SER A 293 -12.98 -12.74 11.52
C SER A 293 -14.38 -12.14 11.31
N ASN A 294 -15.40 -12.72 11.97
CA ASN A 294 -16.78 -12.23 11.95
C ASN A 294 -17.40 -12.28 13.36
N PRO A 295 -17.13 -11.29 14.23
CA PRO A 295 -17.62 -11.27 15.60
C PRO A 295 -19.14 -11.45 15.78
N PRO A 296 -20.01 -10.92 14.89
CA PRO A 296 -21.44 -11.21 14.92
C PRO A 296 -21.82 -12.70 14.89
N ALA A 297 -20.98 -13.59 14.34
CA ALA A 297 -21.26 -15.03 14.31
C ALA A 297 -21.38 -15.65 15.72
N ALA A 298 -20.71 -15.06 16.72
CA ALA A 298 -20.87 -15.50 18.11
C ALA A 298 -22.21 -15.07 18.72
N LEU A 299 -22.89 -14.09 18.14
CA LEU A 299 -24.19 -13.58 18.58
C LEU A 299 -25.36 -14.34 17.94
N GLU A 300 -25.08 -15.28 17.04
CA GLU A 300 -26.13 -16.03 16.35
C GLU A 300 -26.98 -16.86 17.34
N PRO A 301 -28.33 -16.81 17.22
CA PRO A 301 -29.24 -17.54 18.12
C PRO A 301 -29.05 -19.06 18.14
N THR A 302 -28.38 -19.61 17.13
CA THR A 302 -28.02 -21.04 16.96
C THR A 302 -26.97 -21.53 17.96
N GLY A 303 -26.57 -20.70 18.94
CA GLY A 303 -25.63 -21.09 19.98
C GLY A 303 -24.17 -20.82 19.62
N GLY A 304 -23.90 -19.82 18.77
CA GLY A 304 -22.55 -19.38 18.40
C GLY A 304 -21.67 -19.12 19.63
N TRP A 305 -22.18 -18.36 20.60
CA TRP A 305 -21.49 -18.07 21.86
C TRP A 305 -21.12 -19.34 22.65
N LYS A 306 -22.05 -20.29 22.78
CA LYS A 306 -21.79 -21.54 23.52
C LYS A 306 -20.70 -22.37 22.84
N THR A 307 -20.70 -22.38 21.51
CA THR A 307 -19.67 -23.06 20.72
C THR A 307 -18.31 -22.40 20.91
N PHE A 308 -18.24 -21.07 20.82
CA PHE A 308 -17.03 -20.30 21.09
C PHE A 308 -16.50 -20.54 22.51
N ALA A 309 -17.35 -20.37 23.52
CA ALA A 309 -16.96 -20.48 24.93
C ALA A 309 -16.42 -21.87 25.27
N ARG A 310 -17.02 -22.93 24.72
CA ARG A 310 -16.53 -24.31 24.87
C ARG A 310 -15.14 -24.48 24.24
N ALA A 311 -14.98 -24.06 22.98
CA ALA A 311 -13.72 -24.19 22.26
C ALA A 311 -12.58 -23.38 22.93
N LEU A 312 -12.86 -22.14 23.34
CA LEU A 312 -11.91 -21.32 24.07
C LEU A 312 -11.54 -21.94 25.43
N GLY A 313 -12.53 -22.51 26.14
CA GLY A 313 -12.29 -23.25 27.39
C GLY A 313 -11.26 -24.34 27.20
N SER A 314 -11.45 -25.23 26.22
CA SER A 314 -10.53 -26.31 25.89
C SER A 314 -9.11 -25.81 25.53
N VAL A 315 -9.00 -24.71 24.80
CA VAL A 315 -7.68 -24.12 24.46
C VAL A 315 -6.99 -23.54 25.70
N LEU A 316 -7.72 -22.84 26.58
CA LEU A 316 -7.16 -22.28 27.81
C LEU A 316 -6.76 -23.37 28.81
N ASP A 317 -7.57 -24.44 28.93
CA ASP A 317 -7.24 -25.62 29.74
C ASP A 317 -5.90 -26.23 29.27
N ASN A 318 -5.70 -26.33 27.94
CA ASN A 318 -4.44 -26.78 27.36
C ASN A 318 -3.26 -25.85 27.71
N PHE A 319 -3.44 -24.52 27.63
CA PHE A 319 -2.38 -23.56 27.95
C PHE A 319 -2.00 -23.56 29.43
N GLU A 320 -2.97 -23.79 30.31
CA GLU A 320 -2.78 -23.90 31.75
C GLU A 320 -2.09 -25.20 32.15
N THR A 321 -2.38 -26.29 31.45
CA THR A 321 -1.72 -27.58 31.62
C THR A 321 -0.27 -27.52 31.13
N HIS A 322 -0.03 -26.87 29.98
CA HIS A 322 1.28 -26.78 29.33
C HIS A 322 1.84 -25.36 29.42
N ARG A 323 2.21 -24.94 30.64
CA ARG A 323 2.74 -23.59 30.87
C ARG A 323 4.13 -23.44 30.24
N LEU A 324 4.41 -22.25 29.71
CA LEU A 324 5.72 -21.93 29.16
C LEU A 324 6.71 -21.63 30.28
N ASP A 325 7.92 -22.16 30.19
CA ASP A 325 8.98 -21.86 31.14
C ASP A 325 9.41 -20.39 31.07
N LYS A 326 9.63 -19.77 32.23
CA LYS A 326 10.06 -18.36 32.33
C LYS A 326 11.45 -18.11 31.72
N THR A 327 12.24 -19.17 31.54
CA THR A 327 13.62 -19.13 31.02
C THR A 327 13.69 -19.21 29.48
N SER A 328 12.62 -19.63 28.80
CA SER A 328 12.55 -19.77 27.33
C SER A 328 12.65 -18.43 26.58
N ALA A 329 12.55 -17.32 27.32
CA ALA A 329 12.61 -15.95 26.81
C ALA A 329 13.99 -15.49 26.33
N GLY A 330 15.08 -16.18 26.71
CA GLY A 330 16.45 -15.68 26.50
C GLY A 330 16.95 -15.64 25.06
N ARG A 331 16.18 -16.13 24.07
CA ARG A 331 16.69 -16.31 22.69
C ARG A 331 16.11 -15.34 21.65
N ALA A 332 15.08 -14.56 21.99
CA ALA A 332 14.35 -13.71 21.03
C ALA A 332 14.30 -12.21 21.37
N VAL A 333 14.98 -11.77 22.44
CA VAL A 333 15.06 -10.35 22.80
C VAL A 333 16.45 -9.83 22.42
N THR A 334 16.63 -9.48 21.14
CA THR A 334 17.63 -8.47 20.80
C THR A 334 17.09 -7.14 21.29
N THR A 335 17.59 -6.71 22.44
CA THR A 335 17.40 -5.39 23.03
C THR A 335 17.53 -4.30 21.98
N VAL A 336 16.43 -3.58 21.73
CA VAL A 336 16.48 -2.22 21.20
C VAL A 336 17.05 -1.34 22.31
N THR A 337 18.38 -1.25 22.36
CA THR A 337 19.05 -0.26 23.22
C THR A 337 18.86 1.10 22.57
N THR A 338 18.05 1.94 23.21
CA THR A 338 18.02 3.38 22.94
C THR A 338 19.39 3.96 23.24
N VAL A 339 20.16 4.29 22.20
CA VAL A 339 21.37 5.11 22.33
C VAL A 339 20.93 6.57 22.46
N THR A 340 20.81 7.03 23.70
CA THR A 340 20.92 8.44 24.04
C THR A 340 22.33 8.93 23.72
N GLY A 341 22.44 10.12 23.14
CA GLY A 341 23.62 10.60 22.41
C GLY A 341 24.93 10.78 23.18
N GLY A 342 25.99 10.95 22.38
CA GLY A 342 27.36 11.27 22.77
C GLY A 342 28.28 10.90 21.61
N GLY A 343 28.90 11.90 20.97
CA GLY A 343 29.47 11.80 19.62
C GLY A 343 30.74 10.98 19.44
N ASP A 344 31.02 10.62 18.18
CA ASP A 344 32.31 10.83 17.51
C ASP A 344 32.15 10.57 16.00
N GLU A 345 32.71 11.45 15.17
CA GLU A 345 32.70 11.39 13.71
C GLU A 345 33.87 10.54 13.18
N HIS A 346 33.64 9.26 12.83
CA HIS A 346 34.31 8.52 11.73
C HIS A 346 34.15 7.00 11.89
N ARG A 347 33.21 6.37 11.18
CA ARG A 347 33.45 5.06 10.52
C ARG A 347 32.35 4.71 9.52
N GLY A 348 32.78 4.34 8.32
CA GLY A 348 31.95 4.13 7.14
C GLY A 348 30.87 3.05 7.26
N THR A 349 29.82 3.27 6.45
CA THR A 349 28.95 2.30 5.78
C THR A 349 29.02 0.86 6.31
N ALA A 350 28.20 0.60 7.32
CA ALA A 350 27.66 -0.72 7.62
C ALA A 350 26.13 -0.61 7.62
N ALA A 351 25.56 -0.47 6.42
CA ALA A 351 24.19 -0.91 6.17
C ALA A 351 24.21 -2.44 6.24
N ALA A 352 24.25 -2.98 7.46
CA ALA A 352 24.27 -4.41 7.71
C ALA A 352 22.86 -4.83 8.16
N ASN A 353 22.12 -5.36 7.19
CA ASN A 353 21.13 -6.43 7.34
C ASN A 353 20.18 -6.31 8.53
N ILE A 354 19.11 -5.54 8.34
CA ILE A 354 17.77 -5.93 8.83
C ILE A 354 17.15 -6.86 7.77
N GLU A 355 17.83 -7.96 7.48
CA GLU A 355 17.27 -9.09 6.75
C GLU A 355 17.07 -10.20 7.77
N GLY A 356 15.85 -10.74 7.87
CA GLY A 356 15.67 -12.07 8.44
C GLY A 356 14.85 -12.18 9.74
N THR A 357 13.79 -11.41 9.91
CA THR A 357 12.53 -12.03 10.34
C THR A 357 11.51 -11.77 9.27
N THR A 358 11.45 -12.66 8.27
CA THR A 358 10.23 -12.86 7.50
C THR A 358 9.17 -13.39 8.46
N ALA A 359 8.66 -12.51 9.33
CA ALA A 359 7.50 -12.81 10.14
C ALA A 359 6.37 -13.08 9.13
N GLY A 360 5.89 -14.32 9.10
CA GLY A 360 4.74 -14.66 8.27
C GLY A 360 3.62 -13.68 8.57
N THR A 361 3.07 -13.03 7.55
CA THR A 361 2.00 -12.04 7.70
C THR A 361 0.65 -12.68 8.07
N LYS A 362 0.60 -14.01 8.10
CA LYS A 362 -0.55 -14.84 8.49
C LYS A 362 -0.10 -16.01 9.36
N TYR A 363 -1.05 -16.55 10.11
CA TYR A 363 -0.87 -17.82 10.81
C TYR A 363 -0.51 -18.95 9.83
N LEU A 364 0.44 -19.80 10.22
CA LEU A 364 0.69 -21.06 9.52
C LEU A 364 -0.29 -22.10 10.07
N THR A 365 -1.23 -22.53 9.25
CA THR A 365 -2.33 -23.41 9.67
C THR A 365 -2.04 -24.89 9.44
N ALA A 366 -0.83 -25.27 9.03
CA ALA A 366 -0.48 -26.69 8.83
C ALA A 366 -0.58 -27.46 10.16
N ALA A 367 -1.31 -28.57 10.18
CA ALA A 367 -1.58 -29.34 11.40
C ALA A 367 -0.32 -29.78 12.16
N PRO A 368 0.76 -30.27 11.49
CA PRO A 368 1.97 -30.68 12.18
C PRO A 368 2.72 -29.53 12.87
N LEU A 369 2.43 -28.26 12.54
CA LEU A 369 3.12 -27.11 13.13
C LEU A 369 2.46 -26.61 14.42
N LEU A 370 1.21 -26.97 14.69
CA LEU A 370 0.45 -26.35 15.79
C LEU A 370 1.12 -26.60 17.14
N HIS A 371 1.61 -27.82 17.42
CA HIS A 371 2.30 -28.11 18.68
C HIS A 371 3.57 -27.26 18.88
N LEU A 372 4.33 -26.99 17.81
CA LEU A 372 5.51 -26.11 17.83
C LEU A 372 5.09 -24.66 18.10
N GLN A 373 4.05 -24.19 17.40
CA GLN A 373 3.51 -22.84 17.57
C GLN A 373 2.98 -22.60 18.98
N LEU A 374 2.32 -23.59 19.59
CA LEU A 374 1.86 -23.50 20.98
C LEU A 374 3.00 -23.39 21.99
N ARG A 375 4.24 -23.67 21.63
CA ARG A 375 5.40 -23.49 22.51
C ARG A 375 6.10 -22.15 22.32
N ASP A 376 5.77 -21.44 21.24
CA ASP A 376 6.25 -20.09 21.00
C ASP A 376 5.44 -19.07 21.83
N PRO A 377 6.08 -18.34 22.78
CA PRO A 377 5.40 -17.30 23.54
C PRO A 377 4.83 -16.19 22.66
N ALA A 378 5.48 -15.86 21.53
CA ALA A 378 4.98 -14.86 20.60
C ALA A 378 3.67 -15.32 19.97
N PHE A 379 3.59 -16.55 19.45
CA PHE A 379 2.36 -17.11 18.92
C PHE A 379 1.22 -17.12 19.96
N ARG A 380 1.48 -17.58 21.20
CA ARG A 380 0.46 -17.54 22.27
C ARG A 380 -0.05 -16.12 22.52
N ARG A 381 0.84 -15.12 22.51
CA ARG A 381 0.45 -13.71 22.67
C ARG A 381 -0.46 -13.23 21.55
N HIS A 382 -0.12 -13.51 20.29
CA HIS A 382 -0.98 -13.11 19.16
C HIS A 382 -2.38 -13.69 19.30
N PHE A 383 -2.48 -14.99 19.59
CA PHE A 383 -3.75 -15.68 19.79
C PHE A 383 -4.53 -15.13 21.00
N LEU A 384 -3.89 -14.96 22.16
CA LEU A 384 -4.55 -14.45 23.37
C LEU A 384 -4.99 -12.98 23.23
N VAL A 385 -4.21 -12.15 22.54
CA VAL A 385 -4.61 -10.77 22.21
C VAL A 385 -5.83 -10.77 21.31
N GLN A 386 -5.89 -11.63 20.29
CA GLN A 386 -7.07 -11.81 19.44
C GLN A 386 -8.31 -12.21 20.27
N CYS A 387 -8.15 -13.13 21.22
CA CYS A 387 -9.20 -13.50 22.18
C CYS A 387 -9.63 -12.29 23.03
N ALA A 388 -8.68 -11.50 23.55
CA ALA A 388 -8.95 -10.36 24.41
C ALA A 388 -9.69 -9.23 23.67
N VAL A 389 -9.32 -8.95 22.41
CA VAL A 389 -10.01 -7.98 21.53
C VAL A 389 -11.45 -8.44 21.28
N PHE A 390 -11.65 -9.71 20.90
CA PHE A 390 -12.97 -10.25 20.65
C PHE A 390 -13.86 -10.28 21.92
N LEU A 391 -13.32 -10.66 23.07
CA LEU A 391 -14.04 -10.60 24.34
C LEU A 391 -14.31 -9.16 24.78
N GLY A 392 -13.45 -8.21 24.42
CA GLY A 392 -13.70 -6.77 24.54
C GLY A 392 -14.95 -6.36 23.76
N PHE A 393 -15.05 -6.77 22.50
CA PHE A 393 -16.25 -6.61 21.68
C PHE A 393 -17.49 -7.21 22.37
N CYS A 394 -17.43 -8.46 22.82
CA CYS A 394 -18.57 -9.14 23.47
C CYS A 394 -19.02 -8.52 24.80
N THR A 395 -18.14 -7.80 25.49
CA THR A 395 -18.43 -7.17 26.79
C THR A 395 -18.77 -5.68 26.69
N ALA A 396 -18.73 -5.12 25.48
CA ALA A 396 -19.01 -3.70 25.25
C ALA A 396 -20.50 -3.38 25.57
N PRO A 397 -20.77 -2.41 26.45
CA PRO A 397 -22.14 -2.06 26.84
C PRO A 397 -23.00 -1.66 25.65
N CYS A 398 -24.23 -2.18 25.59
CA CYS A 398 -25.27 -1.77 24.65
C CYS A 398 -25.02 -2.08 23.15
N LEU A 399 -23.91 -2.74 22.78
CA LEU A 399 -23.63 -3.01 21.37
C LEU A 399 -24.15 -4.38 20.90
N TYR A 400 -24.13 -5.41 21.76
CA TYR A 400 -24.40 -6.79 21.33
C TYR A 400 -25.33 -7.53 22.30
N LYS A 401 -26.52 -7.91 21.80
CA LYS A 401 -27.50 -8.74 22.53
C LYS A 401 -27.23 -10.22 22.21
N GLY A 402 -27.36 -11.12 23.18
CA GLY A 402 -27.25 -12.57 22.96
C GLY A 402 -25.99 -13.25 23.52
N VAL A 403 -25.07 -12.49 24.12
CA VAL A 403 -23.90 -13.03 24.84
C VAL A 403 -24.20 -13.10 26.34
N ASP A 404 -23.75 -14.17 26.98
CA ASP A 404 -23.66 -14.21 28.45
C ASP A 404 -22.57 -13.23 28.91
N ALA A 405 -22.99 -12.03 29.29
CA ALA A 405 -22.08 -10.96 29.70
C ALA A 405 -21.17 -11.36 30.88
N LYS A 406 -21.69 -12.18 31.80
CA LYS A 406 -20.90 -12.68 32.94
C LYS A 406 -19.86 -13.69 32.44
N GLY A 407 -20.28 -14.67 31.66
CA GLY A 407 -19.38 -15.66 31.05
C GLY A 407 -18.31 -15.02 30.18
N ALA A 408 -18.65 -13.98 29.41
CA ALA A 408 -17.69 -13.24 28.59
C ALA A 408 -16.67 -12.48 29.44
N LEU A 409 -17.11 -11.84 30.53
CA LEU A 409 -16.22 -11.15 31.45
C LEU A 409 -15.27 -12.13 32.16
N ASP A 410 -15.77 -13.29 32.58
CA ASP A 410 -14.96 -14.30 33.26
C ASP A 410 -13.95 -14.95 32.28
N ALA A 411 -14.37 -15.23 31.03
CA ALA A 411 -13.45 -15.65 29.97
C ALA A 411 -12.37 -14.58 29.69
N LYS A 412 -12.73 -13.29 29.67
CA LYS A 412 -11.78 -12.18 29.46
C LYS A 412 -10.74 -12.14 30.57
N LYS A 413 -11.14 -12.30 31.84
CA LYS A 413 -10.22 -12.38 32.97
C LYS A 413 -9.24 -13.55 32.81
N ARG A 414 -9.75 -14.73 32.44
CA ARG A 414 -8.93 -15.94 32.23
C ARG A 414 -7.92 -15.74 31.10
N VAL A 415 -8.32 -15.13 29.99
CA VAL A 415 -7.41 -14.77 28.88
C VAL A 415 -6.34 -13.78 29.33
N MET A 416 -6.71 -12.71 30.04
CA MET A 416 -5.73 -11.73 30.55
C MET A 416 -4.73 -12.38 31.52
N GLU A 417 -5.18 -13.35 32.31
CA GLU A 417 -4.30 -14.12 33.20
C GLU A 417 -3.34 -15.03 32.42
N ALA A 418 -3.81 -15.67 31.34
CA ALA A 418 -2.94 -16.42 30.44
C ALA A 418 -1.89 -15.51 29.77
N ILE A 419 -2.24 -14.27 29.42
CA ILE A 419 -1.31 -13.26 28.90
C ILE A 419 -0.23 -12.92 29.94
N ARG A 420 -0.61 -12.67 31.21
CA ARG A 420 0.34 -12.42 32.31
C ARG A 420 1.34 -13.55 32.52
N HIS A 421 0.87 -14.78 32.36
CA HIS A 421 1.71 -15.96 32.50
C HIS A 421 2.54 -16.30 31.27
N THR A 422 2.35 -15.59 30.15
CA THR A 422 3.13 -15.81 28.93
C THR A 422 4.39 -14.95 28.95
N PRO A 423 5.60 -15.53 29.06
CA PRO A 423 6.86 -14.77 29.07
C PRO A 423 7.18 -14.16 27.70
N PRO A 424 8.14 -13.21 27.60
CA PRO A 424 8.79 -12.45 28.68
C PRO A 424 8.01 -11.19 29.09
N HIS A 425 8.12 -10.73 30.33
CA HIS A 425 7.43 -9.51 30.82
C HIS A 425 5.89 -9.60 30.70
N GLY A 426 5.31 -10.75 31.05
CA GLY A 426 3.87 -10.97 30.87
C GLY A 426 2.98 -9.95 31.60
N GLU A 427 3.37 -9.49 32.79
CA GLU A 427 2.64 -8.43 33.53
C GLU A 427 2.61 -7.10 32.77
N GLU A 428 3.77 -6.63 32.31
CA GLU A 428 3.90 -5.38 31.54
C GLU A 428 3.13 -5.48 30.22
N PHE A 429 3.23 -6.64 29.54
CA PHE A 429 2.52 -6.89 28.30
C PHE A 429 1.00 -6.93 28.53
N ALA A 430 0.52 -7.59 29.58
CA ALA A 430 -0.91 -7.61 29.95
C ALA A 430 -1.41 -6.20 30.29
N ALA A 431 -0.62 -5.38 30.98
CA ALA A 431 -0.95 -3.99 31.26
C ALA A 431 -1.05 -3.15 29.96
N ALA A 432 -0.14 -3.37 29.00
CA ALA A 432 -0.18 -2.73 27.69
C ALA A 432 -1.42 -3.13 26.88
N VAL A 433 -1.77 -4.42 26.85
CA VAL A 433 -2.99 -4.93 26.21
C VAL A 433 -4.24 -4.32 26.86
N ALA A 434 -4.30 -4.28 28.19
CA ALA A 434 -5.42 -3.67 28.91
C ALA A 434 -5.56 -2.17 28.59
N LEU A 435 -4.44 -1.44 28.48
CA LEU A 435 -4.44 -0.03 28.07
C LEU A 435 -4.92 0.15 26.63
N ALA A 436 -4.48 -0.71 25.70
CA ALA A 436 -4.91 -0.68 24.31
C ALA A 436 -6.42 -0.88 24.19
N LEU A 437 -6.98 -1.90 24.84
CA LEU A 437 -8.43 -2.17 24.84
C LEU A 437 -9.24 -1.00 25.43
N ARG A 438 -8.74 -0.34 26.50
CA ARG A 438 -9.40 0.87 27.02
C ARG A 438 -9.39 2.04 26.03
N ARG A 439 -8.32 2.20 25.24
CA ARG A 439 -8.25 3.23 24.19
C ARG A 439 -9.22 2.93 23.05
N GLU A 440 -9.38 1.64 22.70
CA GLU A 440 -10.36 1.21 21.70
C GLU A 440 -11.80 1.58 22.08
N GLU A 441 -12.16 1.49 23.37
CA GLU A 441 -13.48 1.95 23.84
C GLU A 441 -13.71 3.43 23.51
N GLY A 442 -12.70 4.28 23.74
CA GLY A 442 -12.76 5.70 23.36
C GLY A 442 -12.89 5.90 21.86
N TRP A 443 -12.16 5.13 21.04
CA TRP A 443 -12.25 5.19 19.58
C TRP A 443 -13.63 4.78 19.05
N VAL A 444 -14.23 3.75 19.64
CA VAL A 444 -15.59 3.29 19.29
C VAL A 444 -16.62 4.37 19.61
N LEU A 445 -16.52 5.01 20.78
CA LEU A 445 -17.42 6.11 21.16
C LEU A 445 -17.26 7.32 20.24
N TRP A 446 -16.02 7.77 19.99
CA TRP A 446 -15.73 8.87 19.06
C TRP A 446 -16.33 8.61 17.67
N LYS A 447 -16.10 7.42 17.11
CA LYS A 447 -16.63 7.04 15.81
C LYS A 447 -18.16 6.99 15.77
N ARG A 448 -18.80 6.53 16.86
CA ARG A 448 -20.27 6.50 16.98
C ARG A 448 -20.85 7.92 16.94
N ASP A 449 -20.14 8.88 17.49
CA ASP A 449 -20.55 10.27 17.55
C ASP A 449 -20.21 11.05 16.24
N ASN A 450 -20.02 10.32 15.13
CA ASN A 450 -19.70 10.79 13.78
C ASN A 450 -18.31 11.43 13.61
N CYS A 451 -17.33 10.93 14.38
CA CYS A 451 -15.93 11.32 14.29
C CYS A 451 -15.68 12.76 14.72
#